data_AF-A0A2S2NVY5-F1
#
_entry.id   AF-A0A2S2NVY5-F1
#
_cell.length_a   1.000
_cell.length_b   1.000
_cell.length_c   1.000
_cell.angle_alpha   90.00
_cell.angle_beta   90.00
_cell.angle_gamma   90.00
#
_symmetry.space_group_name_H-M   'P 1'
#
loop_
_entity.id
_entity.type
_entity.pdbx_description
1 polymer ?
#
loop_
_entity_poly.entity_id
_entity_poly.type
_entity_poly.pdbx_seq_one_letter_code
_entity_poly.pdbx_strand_id
1 'polypeptide(L)'
;MVFASYGQCQRFVLLLYIIASQTYAITLFTPDECWWTGCQSSTWAVIGCDQYNRTQKNMKECDGGSEYYCCTPDSEEAQVQLAVDDCWWTGCQPNDWAVKGCDSYNRMEKDRVVCGVNGFKYECCARSDTAMASNPDSRDYSDENCKWSECQPKEQSDRGCPPDTVQIGLHACPRGDLFQCCSKKISVDG
;
A
#
# COMPACT_ATOMS: atom_id res chain seq x y z
N MET A 1 -50.02 8.70 55.37
CA MET A 1 -49.13 7.83 54.58
C MET A 1 -49.61 7.87 53.15
N VAL A 2 -48.90 8.57 52.27
CA VAL A 2 -49.17 8.56 50.82
C VAL A 2 -48.00 7.82 50.20
N PHE A 3 -48.25 6.56 49.83
CA PHE A 3 -47.38 5.76 48.99
C PHE A 3 -47.77 6.00 47.53
N ALA A 4 -46.92 6.70 46.78
CA ALA A 4 -46.85 6.72 45.31
C ALA A 4 -45.69 7.66 44.94
N SER A 5 -44.76 7.38 44.04
CA SER A 5 -44.71 6.31 43.06
C SER A 5 -43.24 6.05 42.71
N TYR A 6 -42.76 4.86 43.03
CA TYR A 6 -41.41 4.35 42.76
C TYR A 6 -41.11 4.24 41.23
N GLY A 7 -42.13 4.42 40.37
CA GLY A 7 -41.99 4.33 38.90
C GLY A 7 -41.38 5.56 38.22
N GLN A 8 -41.29 6.70 38.92
CA GLN A 8 -40.82 7.95 38.31
C GLN A 8 -39.29 8.13 38.44
N CYS A 9 -38.65 7.51 39.42
CA CYS A 9 -37.18 7.49 39.56
C CYS A 9 -36.51 6.51 38.58
N GLN A 10 -37.19 5.44 38.16
CA GLN A 10 -36.58 4.38 37.35
C GLN A 10 -36.37 4.78 35.87
N ARG A 11 -37.16 5.74 35.36
CA ARG A 11 -37.00 6.27 33.98
C ARG A 11 -35.83 7.25 33.84
N PHE A 12 -35.47 7.97 34.91
CA PHE A 12 -34.35 8.92 34.87
C PHE A 12 -32.98 8.22 34.89
N VAL A 13 -32.87 7.06 35.56
CA VAL A 13 -31.61 6.30 35.63
C VAL A 13 -31.27 5.66 34.28
N LEU A 14 -32.27 5.17 33.53
CA LEU A 14 -32.07 4.63 32.18
C LEU A 14 -31.67 5.70 31.16
N LEU A 15 -32.20 6.92 31.27
CA LEU A 15 -31.81 8.04 30.41
C LEU A 15 -30.36 8.45 30.62
N LEU A 16 -29.86 8.46 31.86
CA LEU A 16 -28.45 8.75 32.16
C LEU A 16 -27.49 7.66 31.65
N TYR A 17 -27.94 6.40 31.57
CA TYR A 17 -27.13 5.30 31.06
C TYR A 17 -26.96 5.34 29.52
N ILE A 18 -27.91 5.90 28.78
CA ILE A 18 -27.84 5.99 27.30
C ILE A 18 -26.90 7.13 26.85
N ILE A 19 -26.72 8.19 27.66
CA ILE A 19 -25.83 9.31 27.31
C ILE A 19 -24.34 8.99 27.54
N ALA A 20 -24.02 7.93 28.30
CA ALA A 20 -22.64 7.50 28.56
C ALA A 20 -22.02 6.66 27.43
N SER A 21 -22.82 6.26 26.43
CA SER A 21 -22.40 5.41 25.31
C SER A 21 -22.07 6.15 24.00
N GLN A 22 -21.80 7.46 24.07
CA GLN A 22 -21.15 8.13 22.93
C GLN A 22 -19.66 7.80 22.96
N THR A 23 -19.31 6.67 22.34
CA THR A 23 -17.95 6.41 21.85
C THR A 23 -17.58 7.54 20.91
N TYR A 24 -16.74 8.45 21.38
CA TYR A 24 -15.95 9.30 20.50
C TYR A 24 -15.05 8.37 19.69
N ALA A 25 -15.50 8.00 18.49
CA ALA A 25 -14.59 7.64 17.43
C ALA A 25 -13.80 8.90 17.13
N ILE A 26 -12.67 9.07 17.83
CA ILE A 26 -11.63 10.00 17.44
C ILE A 26 -11.06 9.38 16.16
N THR A 27 -11.61 9.77 15.01
CA THR A 27 -10.84 9.75 13.79
C THR A 27 -9.63 10.63 14.05
N LEU A 28 -8.49 9.98 14.32
CA LEU A 28 -7.17 10.60 14.22
C LEU A 28 -6.95 10.95 12.75
N PHE A 29 -7.60 12.00 12.27
CA PHE A 29 -7.03 12.79 11.19
C PHE A 29 -5.87 13.51 11.83
N THR A 30 -4.68 12.93 11.76
CA THR A 30 -3.46 13.72 11.87
C THR A 30 -3.52 14.68 10.68
N PRO A 31 -3.75 15.98 10.88
CA PRO A 31 -3.61 16.91 9.77
C PRO A 31 -2.19 16.72 9.24
N ASP A 32 -2.03 16.57 7.92
CA ASP A 32 -0.71 16.47 7.29
C ASP A 32 0.15 17.61 7.82
N GLU A 33 1.08 17.28 8.73
CA GLU A 33 1.79 18.30 9.48
C GLU A 33 2.81 18.92 8.53
N CYS A 34 2.48 20.03 7.89
CA CYS A 34 3.36 20.76 6.99
C CYS A 34 3.81 22.08 7.61
N TRP A 35 5.05 22.50 7.34
CA TRP A 35 5.56 23.79 7.77
C TRP A 35 6.59 24.36 6.78
N TRP A 36 6.73 25.68 6.78
CA TRP A 36 7.77 26.38 6.02
C TRP A 36 9.04 26.47 6.85
N THR A 37 10.18 26.14 6.25
CA THR A 37 11.47 26.44 6.84
C THR A 37 11.69 27.95 6.89
N GLY A 38 12.59 28.39 7.77
CA GLY A 38 13.19 29.72 7.63
C GLY A 38 14.04 29.82 6.37
N CYS A 39 14.50 31.03 6.06
CA CYS A 39 15.36 31.29 4.90
C CYS A 39 16.69 30.55 5.06
N GLN A 40 16.93 29.56 4.19
CA GLN A 40 18.16 28.77 4.19
C GLN A 40 19.10 29.33 3.12
N SER A 41 20.31 29.73 3.51
CA SER A 41 21.24 30.36 2.57
C SER A 41 21.68 29.39 1.48
N SER A 42 21.83 29.89 0.26
CA SER A 42 22.39 29.14 -0.88
C SER A 42 23.83 28.67 -0.66
N THR A 43 24.51 29.19 0.37
CA THR A 43 25.88 28.80 0.76
C THR A 43 25.93 27.67 1.80
N TRP A 44 24.79 27.26 2.35
CA TRP A 44 24.75 26.17 3.32
C TRP A 44 25.00 24.82 2.64
N ALA A 45 25.76 23.96 3.32
CA ALA A 45 26.09 22.62 2.81
C ALA A 45 24.89 21.67 2.79
N VAL A 46 23.86 21.95 3.59
CA VAL A 46 22.63 21.16 3.68
C VAL A 46 21.46 22.14 3.73
N ILE A 47 20.53 21.99 2.77
CA ILE A 47 19.31 22.79 2.65
C ILE A 47 18.11 21.90 2.26
N GLY A 48 16.89 22.43 2.29
CA GLY A 48 15.69 21.68 1.88
C GLY A 48 15.06 20.84 2.98
N CYS A 49 14.10 19.98 2.62
CA CYS A 49 13.28 19.21 3.57
C CYS A 49 13.89 17.87 4.00
N ASP A 50 14.83 17.33 3.22
CA ASP A 50 15.46 16.02 3.47
C ASP A 50 16.17 15.97 4.82
N GLN A 51 16.77 17.09 5.25
CA GLN A 51 17.43 17.20 6.56
C GLN A 51 16.47 17.03 7.75
N TYR A 52 15.16 17.14 7.52
CA TYR A 52 14.10 16.92 8.51
C TYR A 52 13.35 15.61 8.27
N ASN A 53 13.84 14.75 7.37
CA ASN A 53 13.18 13.53 6.92
C ASN A 53 11.74 13.77 6.42
N ARG A 54 11.61 14.77 5.55
CA ARG A 54 10.31 15.30 5.09
C ARG A 54 10.32 15.55 3.59
N THR A 55 9.14 15.44 2.96
CA THR A 55 8.98 15.72 1.54
C THR A 55 8.82 17.22 1.31
N GLN A 56 9.62 17.77 0.39
CA GLN A 56 9.44 19.14 -0.11
C GLN A 56 8.27 19.20 -1.09
N LYS A 57 7.20 19.92 -0.73
CA LYS A 57 6.05 20.14 -1.61
C LYS A 57 6.09 21.48 -2.33
N ASN A 58 6.83 22.45 -1.80
CA ASN A 58 6.98 23.77 -2.41
C ASN A 58 8.28 24.47 -1.97
N MET A 59 8.67 25.52 -2.67
CA MET A 59 9.84 26.35 -2.37
C MET A 59 9.59 27.80 -2.81
N LYS A 60 10.09 28.77 -2.03
CA LYS A 60 10.10 30.19 -2.40
C LYS A 60 11.45 30.82 -2.10
N GLU A 61 11.83 31.81 -2.88
CA GLU A 61 13.08 32.54 -2.68
C GLU A 61 12.96 33.57 -1.55
N CYS A 62 14.08 33.78 -0.86
CA CYS A 62 14.28 34.80 0.16
C CYS A 62 15.67 35.43 -0.03
N ASP A 63 15.98 36.51 0.68
CA ASP A 63 17.24 37.23 0.47
C ASP A 63 18.46 36.33 0.79
N GLY A 64 19.24 36.02 -0.23
CA GLY A 64 20.41 35.15 -0.13
C GLY A 64 20.12 33.63 0.00
N GLY A 65 18.88 33.18 -0.26
CA GLY A 65 18.52 31.78 -0.04
C GLY A 65 17.11 31.35 -0.48
N SER A 66 16.62 30.27 0.13
CA SER A 66 15.28 29.73 -0.13
C SER A 66 14.61 29.20 1.15
N GLU A 67 13.29 29.37 1.22
CA GLU A 67 12.42 28.70 2.20
C GLU A 67 11.75 27.51 1.53
N TYR A 68 11.59 26.40 2.28
CA TYR A 68 11.07 25.15 1.77
C TYR A 68 9.81 24.75 2.54
N TYR A 69 8.78 24.30 1.83
CA TYR A 69 7.55 23.79 2.45
C TYR A 69 7.67 22.29 2.64
N CYS A 70 7.85 21.89 3.90
CA CYS A 70 8.18 20.52 4.30
C CYS A 70 6.99 19.86 4.97
N CYS A 71 6.48 18.81 4.34
CA CYS A 71 5.40 17.99 4.85
C CYS A 71 5.94 16.66 5.37
N THR A 72 5.21 16.02 6.28
CA THR A 72 5.39 14.58 6.49
C THR A 72 5.31 13.89 5.13
N PRO A 73 6.15 12.88 4.86
CA PRO A 73 6.02 12.10 3.66
C PRO A 73 4.59 11.56 3.59
N ASP A 74 3.98 11.68 2.41
CA ASP A 74 2.64 11.11 2.22
C ASP A 74 2.73 9.64 2.60
N SER A 75 1.69 9.09 3.25
CA SER A 75 1.74 7.70 3.70
C SER A 75 2.20 6.77 2.59
N GLU A 76 1.81 7.04 1.33
CA GLU A 76 2.27 6.32 0.14
C GLU A 76 3.78 6.48 -0.15
N GLU A 77 4.39 7.67 -0.03
CA GLU A 77 5.83 7.90 -0.22
C GLU A 77 6.66 7.27 0.91
N ALA A 78 6.17 7.32 2.15
CA ALA A 78 6.79 6.65 3.29
C ALA A 78 6.73 5.11 3.18
N GLN A 79 5.65 4.57 2.60
CA GLN A 79 5.53 3.13 2.31
C GLN A 79 6.50 2.70 1.20
N VAL A 80 6.79 3.56 0.21
CA VAL A 80 7.76 3.28 -0.84
C VAL A 80 9.19 3.22 -0.27
N GLN A 81 9.56 4.11 0.65
CA GLN A 81 10.88 4.07 1.30
C GLN A 81 11.03 2.87 2.24
N LEU A 82 10.00 2.53 3.03
CA LEU A 82 10.00 1.32 3.86
C LEU A 82 10.03 0.02 3.03
N ALA A 83 9.45 0.00 1.83
CA ALA A 83 9.52 -1.15 0.92
C ALA A 83 10.88 -1.28 0.21
N VAL A 84 11.63 -0.19 0.06
CA VAL A 84 13.01 -0.21 -0.49
C VAL A 84 14.00 -0.79 0.53
N ASP A 85 13.77 -0.58 1.83
CA ASP A 85 14.70 -0.99 2.88
C ASP A 85 14.67 -2.50 3.21
N ASP A 86 13.66 -3.24 2.76
CA ASP A 86 13.57 -4.70 2.95
C ASP A 86 13.79 -5.46 1.63
N CYS A 87 14.84 -5.09 0.92
CA CYS A 87 15.32 -5.75 -0.30
C CYS A 87 16.72 -6.32 -0.10
N TRP A 88 16.96 -7.52 -0.61
CA TRP A 88 18.30 -8.14 -0.58
C TRP A 88 18.55 -9.01 -1.81
N TRP A 89 19.82 -9.15 -2.19
CA TRP A 89 20.22 -9.97 -3.32
C TRP A 89 20.50 -11.41 -2.89
N THR A 90 19.98 -12.38 -3.62
CA THR A 90 20.40 -13.77 -3.46
C THR A 90 21.85 -13.97 -3.86
N GLY A 91 22.44 -15.09 -3.42
CA GLY A 91 23.63 -15.64 -4.07
C GLY A 91 23.34 -16.01 -5.52
N CYS A 92 24.40 -16.35 -6.27
CA CYS A 92 24.25 -16.83 -7.63
C CYS A 92 23.55 -18.20 -7.64
N GLN A 93 22.43 -18.29 -8.34
CA GLN A 93 21.62 -19.50 -8.46
C GLN A 93 21.73 -20.07 -9.88
N PRO A 94 22.43 -21.19 -10.07
CA PRO A 94 22.52 -21.93 -11.32
C PRO A 94 21.17 -22.26 -11.93
N ASN A 95 21.06 -22.21 -13.27
CA ASN A 95 19.80 -22.45 -13.97
C ASN A 95 19.28 -23.89 -13.86
N ASP A 96 20.10 -24.85 -13.45
CA ASP A 96 19.72 -26.24 -13.21
C ASP A 96 19.08 -26.48 -11.84
N TRP A 97 19.07 -25.50 -10.93
CA TRP A 97 18.39 -25.63 -9.65
C TRP A 97 16.87 -25.73 -9.81
N ALA A 98 16.28 -26.64 -9.04
CA ALA A 98 14.84 -26.87 -9.00
C ALA A 98 14.06 -25.71 -8.34
N VAL A 99 14.69 -25.03 -7.37
CA VAL A 99 14.11 -23.89 -6.65
C VAL A 99 15.05 -22.70 -6.79
N LYS A 100 14.54 -21.59 -7.32
CA LYS A 100 15.28 -20.35 -7.60
C LYS A 100 14.38 -19.14 -7.40
N GLY A 101 14.96 -17.94 -7.49
CA GLY A 101 14.23 -16.69 -7.35
C GLY A 101 13.77 -16.41 -5.93
N CYS A 102 12.82 -15.50 -5.81
CA CYS A 102 12.39 -14.94 -4.53
C CYS A 102 11.22 -15.66 -3.86
N ASP A 103 10.51 -16.53 -4.61
CA ASP A 103 9.30 -17.20 -4.12
C ASP A 103 9.57 -18.12 -2.93
N SER A 104 10.70 -18.84 -2.94
CA SER A 104 11.09 -19.71 -1.83
C SER A 104 11.34 -18.97 -0.50
N TYR A 105 11.54 -17.66 -0.57
CA TYR A 105 11.70 -16.77 0.58
C TYR A 105 10.40 -16.04 0.93
N ASN A 106 9.30 -16.32 0.23
CA ASN A 106 8.03 -15.58 0.30
C ASN A 106 8.19 -14.09 -0.04
N ARG A 107 8.99 -13.77 -1.06
CA ARG A 107 9.35 -12.41 -1.47
C ARG A 107 9.02 -12.16 -2.94
N MET A 108 9.09 -10.91 -3.38
CA MET A 108 8.90 -10.52 -4.79
C MET A 108 10.26 -10.28 -5.46
N GLU A 109 10.43 -10.80 -6.68
CA GLU A 109 11.59 -10.47 -7.54
C GLU A 109 11.41 -9.06 -8.08
N LYS A 110 12.29 -8.14 -7.69
CA LYS A 110 12.33 -6.76 -8.20
C LYS A 110 13.26 -6.63 -9.40
N ASP A 111 14.37 -7.36 -9.37
CA ASP A 111 15.35 -7.39 -10.44
C ASP A 111 16.13 -8.72 -10.46
N ARG A 112 16.84 -9.00 -11.56
CA ARG A 112 17.76 -10.13 -11.68
C ARG A 112 18.95 -9.81 -12.56
N VAL A 113 20.11 -10.36 -12.18
CA VAL A 113 21.38 -10.16 -12.90
C VAL A 113 22.05 -11.49 -13.16
N VAL A 114 22.60 -11.66 -14.37
CA VAL A 114 23.38 -12.85 -14.76
C VAL A 114 24.63 -12.96 -13.86
N CYS A 115 24.92 -14.17 -13.41
CA CYS A 115 26.12 -14.47 -12.65
C CYS A 115 26.68 -15.85 -13.02
N GLY A 116 28.02 -15.99 -12.94
CA GLY A 116 28.71 -17.23 -13.28
C GLY A 116 28.55 -17.61 -14.75
N VAL A 117 28.69 -18.91 -15.04
CA VAL A 117 28.63 -19.47 -16.41
C VAL A 117 27.19 -19.67 -16.88
N ASN A 118 26.25 -19.96 -15.96
CA ASN A 118 24.85 -20.22 -16.28
C ASN A 118 23.93 -20.05 -15.06
N GLY A 119 23.80 -18.84 -14.52
CA GLY A 119 22.94 -18.57 -13.36
C GLY A 119 22.53 -17.12 -13.22
N PHE A 120 21.66 -16.87 -12.24
CA PHE A 120 21.17 -15.53 -11.90
C PHE A 120 21.22 -15.30 -10.39
N LYS A 121 21.48 -14.06 -10.00
CA LYS A 121 21.14 -13.55 -8.67
C LYS A 121 19.86 -12.71 -8.80
N TYR A 122 19.05 -12.71 -7.76
CA TYR A 122 17.74 -12.09 -7.73
C TYR A 122 17.68 -11.06 -6.62
N GLU A 123 17.12 -9.89 -6.88
CA GLU A 123 16.78 -8.91 -5.84
C GLU A 123 15.40 -9.23 -5.29
N CYS A 124 15.37 -9.68 -4.04
CA CYS A 124 14.18 -10.12 -3.36
C CYS A 124 13.71 -9.09 -2.34
N CYS A 125 12.56 -8.49 -2.61
CA CYS A 125 11.97 -7.45 -1.78
C CYS A 125 10.76 -7.96 -1.00
N ALA A 126 10.39 -7.22 0.05
CA ALA A 126 9.15 -7.52 0.77
C ALA A 126 8.01 -7.46 -0.23
N ARG A 127 7.04 -8.35 -0.06
CA ARG A 127 5.78 -8.20 -0.78
C ARG A 127 5.13 -6.95 -0.21
N SER A 128 5.26 -5.83 -0.90
CA SER A 128 4.44 -4.67 -0.62
C SER A 128 3.00 -5.07 -0.90
N ASP A 129 2.12 -4.98 0.09
CA ASP A 129 0.65 -5.04 -0.13
C ASP A 129 0.22 -4.02 -1.22
N THR A 130 1.09 -3.05 -1.52
CA THR A 130 1.04 -2.04 -2.57
C THR A 130 1.29 -2.54 -4.00
N ALA A 131 1.48 -3.84 -4.24
CA ALA A 131 1.43 -4.40 -5.60
C ALA A 131 0.00 -4.36 -6.22
N MET A 132 -0.91 -3.60 -5.62
CA MET A 132 -2.20 -3.20 -6.16
C MET A 132 -2.26 -1.76 -6.72
N ALA A 133 -1.21 -0.94 -6.60
CA ALA A 133 -1.33 0.50 -6.88
C ALA A 133 -0.45 1.05 -8.03
N SER A 134 0.04 0.21 -8.94
CA SER A 134 0.58 0.71 -10.23
C SER A 134 -0.30 0.30 -11.40
N ASN A 135 -1.61 0.54 -11.28
CA ASN A 135 -2.43 0.86 -12.44
C ASN A 135 -3.42 1.98 -12.05
N PRO A 136 -3.27 3.22 -12.55
CA PRO A 136 -4.13 4.35 -12.17
C PRO A 136 -5.60 4.20 -12.61
N ASP A 137 -6.01 3.05 -13.15
CA ASP A 137 -7.37 2.73 -13.57
C ASP A 137 -8.15 1.84 -12.56
N SER A 138 -7.57 1.53 -11.39
CA SER A 138 -8.12 0.56 -10.42
C SER A 138 -9.12 1.14 -9.39
N ARG A 139 -9.75 2.29 -9.65
CA ARG A 139 -10.73 2.86 -8.71
C ARG A 139 -12.11 2.19 -8.76
N ASP A 140 -12.33 1.19 -9.61
CA ASP A 140 -13.66 0.61 -9.87
C ASP A 140 -13.83 -0.87 -9.46
N TYR A 141 -12.79 -1.50 -8.91
CA TYR A 141 -12.84 -2.91 -8.51
C TYR A 141 -12.69 -3.01 -6.99
N SER A 142 -13.79 -3.27 -6.28
CA SER A 142 -13.69 -3.70 -4.88
C SER A 142 -13.16 -5.12 -4.82
N ASP A 143 -12.16 -5.38 -3.97
CA ASP A 143 -11.50 -6.68 -3.77
C ASP A 143 -12.45 -7.87 -3.60
N GLU A 144 -13.69 -7.65 -3.18
CA GLU A 144 -14.70 -8.70 -3.00
C GLU A 144 -15.14 -9.41 -4.31
N ASN A 145 -14.83 -8.85 -5.48
CA ASN A 145 -15.22 -9.42 -6.78
C ASN A 145 -14.04 -10.02 -7.58
N CYS A 146 -12.90 -10.24 -6.91
CA CYS A 146 -11.69 -10.77 -7.53
C CYS A 146 -11.46 -12.24 -7.14
N LYS A 147 -11.24 -13.10 -8.14
CA LYS A 147 -10.95 -14.52 -7.94
C LYS A 147 -9.74 -14.96 -8.75
N TRP A 148 -8.88 -15.77 -8.14
CA TRP A 148 -7.82 -16.47 -8.86
C TRP A 148 -8.41 -17.63 -9.68
N SER A 149 -7.98 -17.74 -10.94
CA SER A 149 -8.25 -18.91 -11.76
C SER A 149 -7.57 -20.16 -11.19
N GLU A 150 -7.94 -21.32 -11.70
CA GLU A 150 -7.10 -22.52 -11.53
C GLU A 150 -5.80 -22.37 -12.33
N CYS A 151 -4.83 -23.25 -12.05
CA CYS A 151 -3.56 -23.32 -12.78
C CYS A 151 -3.80 -23.73 -14.23
N GLN A 152 -3.65 -22.79 -15.17
CA GLN A 152 -3.90 -23.04 -16.59
C GLN A 152 -2.59 -23.38 -17.32
N PRO A 153 -2.48 -24.57 -17.94
CA PRO A 153 -1.26 -25.01 -18.62
C PRO A 153 -0.81 -24.05 -19.72
N LYS A 154 0.51 -23.87 -19.88
CA LYS A 154 1.06 -22.96 -20.90
C LYS A 154 0.73 -23.35 -22.35
N GLU A 155 0.42 -24.62 -22.55
CA GLU A 155 0.07 -25.21 -23.85
C GLU A 155 -1.41 -25.01 -24.23
N GLN A 156 -2.25 -24.53 -23.30
CA GLN A 156 -3.65 -24.22 -23.57
C GLN A 156 -3.75 -22.90 -24.34
N SER A 157 -4.57 -22.86 -25.39
CA SER A 157 -4.77 -21.65 -26.20
C SER A 157 -5.69 -20.62 -25.53
N ASP A 158 -6.69 -21.11 -24.80
CA ASP A 158 -7.72 -20.30 -24.15
C ASP A 158 -7.35 -20.00 -22.70
N ARG A 159 -6.24 -19.28 -22.51
CA ARG A 159 -5.72 -18.92 -21.19
C ARG A 159 -6.13 -17.50 -20.79
N GLY A 160 -6.16 -17.25 -19.48
CA GLY A 160 -6.50 -15.97 -18.90
C GLY A 160 -7.82 -16.00 -18.15
N CYS A 161 -8.46 -14.84 -18.11
CA CYS A 161 -9.70 -14.63 -17.39
C CYS A 161 -10.94 -14.90 -18.25
N PRO A 162 -12.06 -15.34 -17.64
CA PRO A 162 -13.36 -15.39 -18.30
C PRO A 162 -13.74 -14.04 -18.97
N PRO A 163 -14.54 -14.05 -20.06
CA PRO A 163 -14.82 -12.83 -20.84
C PRO A 163 -15.47 -11.68 -20.08
N ASP A 164 -16.13 -11.97 -18.96
CA ASP A 164 -16.83 -11.03 -18.08
C ASP A 164 -15.95 -10.48 -16.95
N THR A 165 -14.66 -10.80 -16.98
CA THR A 165 -13.68 -10.41 -15.96
C THR A 165 -12.40 -9.86 -16.58
N VAL A 166 -11.75 -8.96 -15.86
CA VAL A 166 -10.46 -8.38 -16.28
C VAL A 166 -9.33 -9.03 -15.49
N GLN A 167 -8.26 -9.39 -16.20
CA GLN A 167 -7.04 -9.86 -15.57
C GLN A 167 -6.28 -8.69 -14.94
N ILE A 168 -6.06 -8.75 -13.63
CA ILE A 168 -5.27 -7.74 -12.90
C ILE A 168 -3.99 -8.32 -12.29
N GLY A 169 -3.84 -9.64 -12.26
CA GLY A 169 -2.71 -10.33 -11.65
C GLY A 169 -2.37 -11.64 -12.35
N LEU A 170 -1.10 -12.06 -12.21
CA LEU A 170 -0.54 -13.28 -12.80
C LEU A 170 0.40 -13.95 -11.80
N HIS A 171 0.27 -15.26 -11.62
CA HIS A 171 1.16 -16.04 -10.76
C HIS A 171 1.55 -17.36 -11.42
N ALA A 172 2.80 -17.80 -11.29
CA ALA A 172 3.24 -19.06 -11.88
C ALA A 172 2.78 -20.27 -11.05
N CYS A 173 2.53 -21.41 -11.69
CA CYS A 173 2.33 -22.71 -11.04
C CYS A 173 3.13 -23.80 -11.76
N PRO A 174 3.36 -24.98 -11.15
CA PRO A 174 4.30 -25.99 -11.65
C PRO A 174 4.12 -26.43 -13.12
N ARG A 175 2.93 -26.22 -13.72
CA ARG A 175 2.66 -26.57 -15.12
C ARG A 175 2.00 -25.44 -15.92
N GLY A 176 1.91 -24.23 -15.39
CA GLY A 176 1.03 -23.20 -15.94
C GLY A 176 1.18 -21.84 -15.28
N ASP A 177 0.15 -21.02 -15.44
CA ASP A 177 0.00 -19.76 -14.70
C ASP A 177 -1.45 -19.65 -14.18
N LEU A 178 -1.63 -18.99 -13.03
CA LEU A 178 -2.91 -18.56 -12.47
C LEU A 178 -3.12 -17.08 -12.81
N PHE A 179 -4.37 -16.70 -13.03
CA PHE A 179 -4.78 -15.34 -13.39
C PHE A 179 -5.72 -14.79 -12.32
N GLN A 180 -5.48 -13.57 -11.84
CA GLN A 180 -6.40 -12.89 -10.94
C GLN A 180 -7.43 -12.13 -11.77
N CYS A 181 -8.68 -12.57 -11.67
CA CYS A 181 -9.78 -12.10 -12.51
C CYS A 181 -10.80 -11.35 -11.67
N CYS A 182 -11.07 -10.09 -12.03
CA CYS A 182 -12.01 -9.23 -11.30
C CYS A 182 -13.19 -8.83 -12.18
N SER A 183 -14.40 -8.93 -11.63
CA SER A 183 -15.59 -8.41 -12.30
C SER A 183 -15.66 -6.89 -12.21
N LYS A 184 -15.93 -6.23 -13.34
CA LYS A 184 -16.16 -4.78 -13.36
C LYS A 184 -17.46 -4.45 -12.64
N LYS A 185 -17.46 -3.47 -11.74
CA LYS A 185 -18.72 -2.94 -11.21
C LYS A 185 -19.46 -2.29 -12.37
N ILE A 186 -20.66 -2.78 -12.65
CA ILE A 186 -21.60 -2.02 -13.46
C ILE A 186 -22.01 -0.84 -12.58
N SER A 187 -21.51 0.37 -12.86
CA SER A 187 -22.06 1.58 -12.26
C SER A 187 -23.53 1.65 -12.69
N VAL A 188 -24.43 1.31 -11.77
CA VAL A 188 -25.85 1.60 -11.93
C VAL A 188 -25.98 3.06 -11.52
N ASP A 189 -25.67 3.95 -12.47
CA ASP A 189 -26.04 5.36 -12.33
C ASP A 189 -27.57 5.44 -12.41
N GLY A 190 -28.18 5.78 -11.28
CA GLY A 190 -29.59 6.15 -11.15
C GLY A 190 -29.73 7.63 -10.83
#